data_AF-A0A0R3WIN4-F1
#
_entry.id   AF-A0A0R3WIN4-F1
#
_cell.length_a   1.000
_cell.length_b   1.000
_cell.length_c   1.000
_cell.angle_alpha   90.00
_cell.angle_beta   90.00
_cell.angle_gamma   90.00
#
_symmetry.space_group_name_H-M   'P 1'
#
loop_
_entity.id
_entity.type
_entity.pdbx_description
1 polymer ?
#
loop_
_entity_poly.entity_id
_entity_poly.type
_entity_poly.pdbx_seq_one_letter_code
_entity_poly.pdbx_strand_id
1 'polypeptide(L)'
;MKLPSVEARKYLEKGCPLEFRPKIWLQCLSINVSDEDKLHYLELKRKVSQCSLLMDNLIHKEIKTVVSNDDMYFVFVDYIYKILLPFLRDPVVFRCKSKSFEELIFAGHDQMLCPIHIPPSGVVPFHGFSMYVSPLCYLYDDPVELYIVFRELYVRYFHKLHTINDNVESILSLCVTFERILLKKEPQLVLHLASIGAPPLQIAFRWLLSGFSGYLPADQVLLLWDRILAWDSLEIIPSEGHFANLM
;
A
#
# COMPACT_ATOMS: atom_id res chain seq x y z
N MET A 1 -16.23 -12.20 12.42
CA MET A 1 -15.35 -11.10 11.96
C MET A 1 -15.42 -9.99 13.01
N LYS A 2 -14.31 -9.60 13.66
CA LYS A 2 -14.33 -8.49 14.63
C LYS A 2 -14.44 -7.17 13.87
N LEU A 3 -15.33 -6.29 14.30
CA LEU A 3 -15.42 -4.92 13.76
C LEU A 3 -14.14 -4.14 14.13
N PRO A 4 -13.66 -3.23 13.27
CA PRO A 4 -12.53 -2.37 13.60
C PRO A 4 -12.78 -1.60 14.90
N SER A 5 -11.80 -1.53 15.80
CA SER A 5 -11.97 -0.77 17.05
C SER A 5 -12.05 0.73 16.77
N VAL A 6 -13.15 1.34 17.19
CA VAL A 6 -13.38 2.80 17.06
C VAL A 6 -12.41 3.57 17.95
N GLU A 7 -12.09 3.03 19.14
CA GLU A 7 -11.15 3.61 20.09
C GLU A 7 -9.73 3.60 19.53
N ALA A 8 -9.32 2.48 18.92
CA ALA A 8 -8.02 2.37 18.26
C ALA A 8 -7.88 3.39 17.12
N ARG A 9 -8.93 3.52 16.28
CA ARG A 9 -8.96 4.51 15.20
C ARG A 9 -8.86 5.94 15.73
N LYS A 10 -9.65 6.28 16.75
CA LYS A 10 -9.61 7.60 17.39
C LYS A 10 -8.25 7.91 18.00
N TYR A 11 -7.57 6.92 18.55
CA TYR A 11 -6.22 7.09 19.08
C TYR A 11 -5.21 7.45 17.98
N LEU A 12 -5.31 6.82 16.80
CA LEU A 12 -4.40 7.06 15.68
C LEU A 12 -4.55 8.44 15.02
N GLU A 13 -5.65 9.17 15.24
CA GLU A 13 -5.86 10.52 14.65
C GLU A 13 -4.70 11.49 14.95
N LYS A 14 -4.07 11.34 16.11
CA LYS A 14 -2.93 12.16 16.57
C LYS A 14 -1.56 11.51 16.35
N GLY A 15 -1.54 10.31 15.78
CA GLY A 15 -0.34 9.48 15.65
C GLY A 15 -0.06 8.60 16.86
N CYS A 16 0.74 7.57 16.63
CA CYS A 16 1.11 6.58 17.63
C CYS A 16 2.64 6.50 17.83
N PRO A 17 3.14 6.31 19.07
CA PRO A 17 4.54 5.93 19.26
C PRO A 17 4.86 4.57 18.61
N LEU A 18 6.11 4.40 18.16
CA LEU A 18 6.55 3.21 17.41
C LEU A 18 6.20 1.88 18.11
N GLU A 19 6.43 1.79 19.42
CA GLU A 19 6.24 0.56 20.20
C GLU A 19 4.78 0.09 20.29
N PHE A 20 3.82 1.02 20.27
CA PHE A 20 2.40 0.70 20.38
C PHE A 20 1.73 0.53 19.02
N ARG A 21 2.33 1.09 17.96
CA ARG A 21 1.79 1.09 16.61
C ARG A 21 1.41 -0.31 16.10
N PRO A 22 2.25 -1.36 16.23
CA PRO A 22 1.92 -2.69 15.74
C PRO A 22 0.58 -3.20 16.30
N LYS A 23 0.39 -3.08 17.61
CA LYS A 23 -0.83 -3.57 18.31
C LYS A 23 -2.08 -2.79 17.93
N ILE A 24 -1.97 -1.47 17.83
CA ILE A 24 -3.11 -0.62 17.49
C ILE A 24 -3.52 -0.83 16.02
N TRP A 25 -2.56 -1.01 15.12
CA TRP A 25 -2.83 -1.29 13.71
C TRP A 25 -3.57 -2.60 13.51
N LEU A 26 -3.21 -3.67 14.25
CA LEU A 26 -3.97 -4.92 14.22
C LEU A 26 -5.43 -4.71 14.63
N GLN A 27 -5.69 -3.88 15.65
CA GLN A 27 -7.05 -3.56 16.09
C GLN A 27 -7.83 -2.73 15.05
N CYS A 28 -7.18 -1.77 14.40
CA CYS A 28 -7.79 -0.97 13.32
C CYS A 28 -8.07 -1.80 12.06
N LEU A 29 -7.21 -2.78 11.76
CA LEU A 29 -7.34 -3.68 10.62
C LEU A 29 -8.20 -4.91 10.96
N SER A 30 -8.66 -5.09 12.20
CA SER A 30 -9.36 -6.29 12.66
C SER A 30 -8.58 -7.60 12.42
N ILE A 31 -7.24 -7.53 12.51
CA ILE A 31 -6.36 -8.68 12.31
C ILE A 31 -6.20 -9.42 13.64
N ASN A 32 -6.34 -10.73 13.59
CA ASN A 32 -5.92 -11.63 14.64
C ASN A 32 -5.18 -12.79 13.97
N VAL A 33 -3.85 -12.78 14.05
CA VAL A 33 -3.01 -13.77 13.38
C VAL A 33 -3.32 -15.15 13.92
N SER A 34 -3.89 -16.00 13.07
CA SER A 34 -4.30 -17.35 13.41
C SER A 34 -3.27 -18.38 12.93
N ASP A 35 -3.41 -19.64 13.38
CA ASP A 35 -2.59 -20.72 12.85
C ASP A 35 -2.92 -21.04 11.38
N GLU A 36 -4.15 -20.76 10.93
CA GLU A 36 -4.53 -20.84 9.52
C GLU A 36 -3.74 -19.85 8.67
N ASP A 37 -3.53 -18.62 9.17
CA ASP A 37 -2.73 -17.61 8.45
C ASP A 37 -1.26 -18.03 8.34
N LYS A 38 -0.71 -18.64 9.39
CA LYS A 38 0.67 -19.20 9.36
C LYS A 38 0.77 -20.32 8.33
N LEU A 39 -0.19 -21.24 8.29
CA LEU A 39 -0.23 -22.33 7.30
C LEU A 39 -0.35 -21.77 5.88
N HIS A 40 -1.20 -20.76 5.67
CA HIS A 40 -1.36 -20.09 4.39
C HIS A 40 -0.05 -19.42 3.94
N TYR A 41 0.62 -18.68 4.83
CA TYR A 41 1.91 -18.07 4.52
C TYR A 41 2.99 -19.12 4.16
N LEU A 42 3.06 -20.22 4.92
CA LEU A 42 3.99 -21.32 4.63
C LEU A 42 3.72 -21.95 3.26
N GLU A 43 2.45 -22.13 2.91
CA GLU A 43 2.04 -22.63 1.60
C GLU A 43 2.44 -21.68 0.46
N LEU A 44 2.28 -20.37 0.65
CA LEU A 44 2.76 -19.38 -0.33
C LEU A 44 4.28 -19.42 -0.48
N LYS A 45 5.02 -19.54 0.62
CA LYS A 45 6.48 -19.69 0.60
C LYS A 45 6.91 -20.97 -0.14
N ARG A 46 6.18 -22.09 0.07
CA ARG A 46 6.38 -23.33 -0.68
C ARG A 46 6.17 -23.10 -2.18
N LYS A 47 5.12 -22.39 -2.58
CA LYS A 47 4.86 -22.03 -3.98
C LYS A 47 5.98 -21.17 -4.59
N VAL A 48 6.55 -20.23 -3.84
CA VAL A 48 7.73 -19.45 -4.30
C VAL A 48 8.91 -20.37 -4.62
N SER A 49 9.20 -21.35 -3.76
CA SER A 49 10.31 -22.30 -3.99
C SER A 49 10.08 -23.28 -5.15
N GLN A 50 8.81 -23.53 -5.51
CA GLN A 50 8.46 -24.50 -6.55
C GLN A 50 8.26 -23.88 -7.92
N CYS A 51 7.85 -22.62 -7.99
CA CYS A 51 7.52 -21.95 -9.23
C CYS A 51 8.11 -20.53 -9.25
N SER A 52 9.10 -20.35 -10.13
CA SER A 52 9.61 -19.03 -10.47
C SER A 52 8.66 -18.34 -11.43
N LEU A 53 8.27 -17.10 -11.10
CA LEU A 53 7.47 -16.24 -11.94
C LEU A 53 8.37 -15.18 -12.58
N LEU A 54 8.04 -14.73 -13.79
CA LEU A 54 8.75 -13.60 -14.42
C LEU A 54 8.74 -12.35 -13.51
N MET A 55 7.66 -12.15 -12.76
CA MET A 55 7.52 -11.03 -11.83
C MET A 55 8.52 -11.10 -10.65
N ASP A 56 9.10 -12.26 -10.35
CA ASP A 56 10.15 -12.38 -9.33
C ASP A 56 11.39 -11.61 -9.74
N ASN A 57 11.75 -11.67 -11.02
CA ASN A 57 12.89 -10.94 -11.56
C ASN A 57 12.67 -9.43 -11.45
N LEU A 58 11.43 -8.97 -11.60
CA LEU A 58 11.08 -7.57 -11.40
C LEU A 58 11.23 -7.18 -9.92
N ILE A 59 10.73 -7.98 -8.98
CA ILE A 59 10.92 -7.76 -7.54
C ILE A 59 12.42 -7.77 -7.17
N HIS A 60 13.18 -8.73 -7.67
CA HIS A 60 14.62 -8.85 -7.40
C HIS A 60 15.37 -7.63 -7.93
N LYS A 61 15.08 -7.20 -9.16
CA LYS A 61 15.68 -6.00 -9.73
C LYS A 61 15.30 -4.78 -8.92
N GLU A 62 14.01 -4.63 -8.60
CA GLU A 62 13.48 -3.50 -7.86
C GLU A 62 14.15 -3.37 -6.49
N ILE A 63 14.13 -4.41 -5.65
CA ILE A 63 14.72 -4.40 -4.30
C ILE A 63 16.23 -4.10 -4.37
N LYS A 64 16.95 -4.66 -5.34
CA LYS A 64 18.38 -4.38 -5.54
C LYS A 64 18.64 -2.92 -5.92
N THR A 65 17.77 -2.32 -6.73
CA THR A 65 17.97 -0.94 -7.22
C THR A 65 17.43 0.13 -6.27
N VAL A 66 16.39 -0.18 -5.51
CA VAL A 66 15.64 0.78 -4.69
C VAL A 66 16.01 0.58 -3.23
N VAL A 67 15.56 -0.51 -2.62
CA VAL A 67 15.74 -0.76 -1.17
C VAL A 67 17.20 -0.90 -0.78
N SER A 68 18.01 -1.62 -1.57
CA SER A 68 19.41 -1.88 -1.22
C SER A 68 20.28 -0.63 -1.27
N ASN A 69 19.82 0.42 -1.96
CA ASN A 69 20.50 1.72 -2.08
C ASN A 69 19.82 2.79 -1.21
N ASP A 70 18.85 2.42 -0.38
CA ASP A 70 18.13 3.34 0.50
C ASP A 70 18.77 3.33 1.89
N ASP A 71 19.17 4.50 2.38
CA ASP A 71 19.87 4.66 3.65
C ASP A 71 19.06 4.19 4.87
N MET A 72 17.73 4.17 4.76
CA MET A 72 16.83 3.81 5.85
C MET A 72 16.35 2.36 5.77
N TYR A 73 16.27 1.76 4.58
CA TYR A 73 15.63 0.46 4.39
C TYR A 73 16.56 -0.67 3.96
N PHE A 74 17.83 -0.42 3.66
CA PHE A 74 18.77 -1.44 3.18
C PHE A 74 18.90 -2.66 4.13
N VAL A 75 18.70 -2.47 5.43
CA VAL A 75 18.77 -3.55 6.44
C VAL A 75 17.61 -4.55 6.33
N PHE A 76 16.51 -4.19 5.66
CA PHE A 76 15.29 -4.99 5.59
C PHE A 76 15.12 -5.75 4.26
N VAL A 77 16.13 -5.78 3.40
CA VAL A 77 16.10 -6.43 2.09
C VAL A 77 15.53 -7.86 2.17
N ASP A 78 16.01 -8.67 3.11
CA ASP A 78 15.55 -10.05 3.28
C ASP A 78 14.10 -10.15 3.76
N TYR A 79 13.67 -9.21 4.60
CA TYR A 79 12.28 -9.13 5.07
C TYR A 79 11.36 -8.81 3.89
N ILE A 80 11.72 -7.81 3.08
CA ILE A 80 10.89 -7.39 1.95
C ILE A 80 10.74 -8.52 0.92
N TYR A 81 11.79 -9.33 0.66
CA TYR A 81 11.66 -10.54 -0.15
C TYR A 81 10.68 -11.57 0.44
N LYS A 82 10.76 -11.80 1.75
CA LYS A 82 9.86 -12.73 2.47
C LYS A 82 8.40 -12.30 2.42
N ILE A 83 8.10 -11.05 2.08
CA ILE A 83 6.73 -10.54 1.94
C ILE A 83 6.30 -10.50 0.48
N LEU A 84 7.07 -9.85 -0.40
CA LEU A 84 6.64 -9.58 -1.77
C LEU A 84 6.58 -10.83 -2.65
N LEU A 85 7.49 -11.79 -2.47
CA LEU A 85 7.46 -13.01 -3.30
C LEU A 85 6.23 -13.87 -2.96
N PRO A 86 5.92 -14.19 -1.68
CA PRO A 86 4.67 -14.85 -1.32
C PRO A 86 3.43 -14.07 -1.74
N PHE A 87 3.46 -12.73 -1.60
CA PHE A 87 2.34 -11.86 -1.97
C PHE A 87 1.92 -12.04 -3.43
N LEU A 88 2.88 -12.16 -4.36
CA LEU A 88 2.55 -12.39 -5.77
C LEU A 88 1.78 -13.69 -6.00
N ARG A 89 1.94 -14.71 -5.13
CA ARG A 89 1.30 -16.03 -5.23
C ARG A 89 -0.06 -16.08 -4.54
N ASP A 90 -0.48 -15.04 -3.84
CA ASP A 90 -1.69 -15.10 -3.02
C ASP A 90 -2.94 -14.73 -3.84
N PRO A 91 -3.81 -15.70 -4.20
CA PRO A 91 -5.03 -15.43 -4.95
C PRO A 91 -6.09 -14.68 -4.12
N VAL A 92 -5.93 -14.57 -2.79
CA VAL A 92 -6.83 -13.76 -1.96
C VAL A 92 -6.73 -12.29 -2.36
N VAL A 93 -5.53 -11.81 -2.73
CA VAL A 93 -5.30 -10.42 -3.15
C VAL A 93 -6.11 -10.06 -4.40
N PHE A 94 -6.23 -10.99 -5.34
CA PHE A 94 -6.95 -10.75 -6.60
C PHE A 94 -8.45 -10.55 -6.38
N ARG A 95 -9.06 -11.34 -5.49
CA ARG A 95 -10.50 -11.33 -5.22
C ARG A 95 -11.04 -9.98 -4.75
N CYS A 96 -10.17 -9.12 -4.22
CA CYS A 96 -10.53 -7.78 -3.78
C CYS A 96 -10.65 -6.76 -4.91
N LYS A 97 -10.06 -7.03 -6.10
CA LYS A 97 -10.16 -6.17 -7.29
C LYS A 97 -11.38 -6.49 -8.16
N SER A 98 -11.92 -7.70 -8.05
CA SER A 98 -12.95 -8.26 -8.93
C SER A 98 -14.38 -8.04 -8.40
N LYS A 99 -14.76 -6.80 -8.10
CA LYS A 99 -16.17 -6.40 -8.24
C LYS A 99 -16.46 -5.75 -9.61
N SER A 100 -15.42 -5.48 -10.40
CA SER A 100 -15.50 -4.68 -11.64
C SER A 100 -14.82 -5.31 -12.86
N PHE A 101 -14.40 -6.58 -12.79
CA PHE A 101 -13.82 -7.27 -13.94
C PHE A 101 -14.38 -8.70 -14.01
N GLU A 102 -15.60 -8.80 -14.52
CA GLU A 102 -16.17 -10.06 -14.99
C GLU A 102 -15.34 -10.55 -16.19
N GLU A 103 -14.78 -11.75 -16.03
CA GLU A 103 -14.65 -12.76 -17.08
C GLU A 103 -14.02 -12.34 -18.42
N LEU A 104 -12.69 -12.27 -18.48
CA LEU A 104 -11.97 -12.47 -19.75
C LEU A 104 -11.80 -13.99 -19.97
N ILE A 105 -12.86 -14.59 -20.52
CA ILE A 105 -12.89 -15.98 -20.98
C ILE A 105 -11.97 -16.11 -22.19
N PHE A 106 -10.85 -16.82 -22.04
CA PHE A 106 -10.17 -17.41 -23.19
C PHE A 106 -10.96 -18.64 -23.62
N ALA A 107 -11.66 -18.51 -24.75
CA ALA A 107 -12.33 -19.63 -25.40
C ALA A 107 -11.29 -20.61 -25.95
N GLY A 108 -11.05 -21.69 -25.20
CA GLY A 108 -10.33 -22.88 -25.64
C GLY A 108 -11.00 -24.10 -25.03
N HIS A 109 -11.56 -24.96 -25.88
CA HIS A 109 -12.19 -26.23 -25.51
C HIS A 109 -11.23 -27.12 -24.70
N ASP A 110 -11.35 -27.13 -23.37
CA ASP A 110 -11.44 -28.36 -22.56
C ASP A 110 -11.71 -28.02 -21.08
N GLN A 111 -12.17 -29.02 -20.34
CA GLN A 111 -12.76 -28.95 -18.99
C GLN A 111 -11.93 -28.18 -17.93
N MET A 112 -12.62 -27.39 -17.11
CA MET A 112 -12.17 -26.77 -15.83
C MET A 112 -11.17 -25.61 -15.90
N LEU A 113 -11.50 -24.54 -16.64
CA LEU A 113 -10.68 -23.33 -16.73
C LEU A 113 -11.13 -22.27 -15.71
N CYS A 114 -10.60 -22.32 -14.48
CA CYS A 114 -10.48 -21.06 -13.71
C CYS A 114 -9.52 -20.15 -14.50
N PRO A 115 -9.82 -18.86 -14.74
CA PRO A 115 -8.87 -17.97 -15.40
C PRO A 115 -7.60 -17.92 -14.56
N ILE A 116 -6.52 -18.54 -15.06
CA ILE A 116 -5.24 -18.58 -14.37
C ILE A 116 -4.62 -17.20 -14.54
N HIS A 117 -4.88 -16.30 -13.60
CA HIS A 117 -4.22 -15.01 -13.57
C HIS A 117 -2.75 -15.22 -13.17
N ILE A 118 -1.82 -14.68 -13.97
CA ILE A 118 -0.38 -14.76 -13.70
C ILE A 118 0.14 -13.33 -13.51
N PRO A 119 0.62 -12.95 -12.31
CA PRO A 119 0.74 -13.77 -11.11
C PRO A 119 -0.62 -13.99 -10.41
N PRO A 120 -0.77 -15.01 -9.53
CA PRO A 120 -2.04 -15.33 -8.86
C PRO A 120 -2.70 -14.17 -8.11
N SER A 121 -1.91 -13.25 -7.56
CA SER A 121 -2.42 -12.02 -6.91
C SER A 121 -3.04 -11.00 -7.86
N GLY A 122 -2.78 -11.12 -9.16
CA GLY A 122 -3.04 -10.11 -10.18
C GLY A 122 -2.44 -8.74 -9.90
N VAL A 123 -1.28 -8.72 -9.25
CA VAL A 123 -0.48 -7.53 -9.05
C VAL A 123 0.75 -7.61 -9.93
N VAL A 124 0.97 -6.57 -10.72
CA VAL A 124 2.19 -6.38 -11.50
C VAL A 124 3.08 -5.39 -10.73
N PRO A 125 4.22 -5.84 -10.17
CA PRO A 125 5.20 -4.95 -9.56
C PRO A 125 5.61 -3.79 -10.47
N PHE A 126 5.75 -2.62 -9.87
CA PHE A 126 6.21 -1.39 -10.51
C PHE A 126 7.36 -0.80 -9.70
N HIS A 127 8.03 0.20 -10.25
CA HIS A 127 9.13 0.86 -9.55
C HIS A 127 8.62 1.56 -8.27
N GLY A 128 9.14 1.16 -7.11
CA GLY A 128 8.73 1.68 -5.81
C GLY A 128 7.65 0.85 -5.12
N PHE A 129 7.23 -0.29 -5.69
CA PHE A 129 6.29 -1.21 -5.07
C PHE A 129 6.79 -1.76 -3.71
N SER A 130 8.09 -2.02 -3.59
CA SER A 130 8.78 -2.41 -2.36
C SER A 130 8.72 -1.37 -1.25
N MET A 131 8.50 -0.09 -1.59
CA MET A 131 8.37 0.98 -0.60
C MET A 131 7.08 0.87 0.23
N TYR A 132 6.08 0.10 -0.20
CA TYR A 132 4.90 -0.17 0.63
C TYR A 132 5.16 -1.12 1.79
N VAL A 133 6.15 -2.01 1.68
CA VAL A 133 6.52 -2.94 2.76
C VAL A 133 7.57 -2.33 3.68
N SER A 134 8.47 -1.52 3.13
CA SER A 134 9.70 -1.10 3.81
C SER A 134 9.46 -0.41 5.17
N PRO A 135 8.52 0.54 5.32
CA PRO A 135 8.23 1.13 6.64
C PRO A 135 7.64 0.14 7.65
N LEU A 136 6.93 -0.89 7.18
CA LEU A 136 6.32 -1.91 8.04
C LEU A 136 7.37 -2.82 8.69
N CYS A 137 8.55 -2.93 8.09
CA CYS A 137 9.66 -3.70 8.67
C CYS A 137 10.17 -3.12 9.99
N TYR A 138 9.92 -1.84 10.28
CA TYR A 138 10.18 -1.24 11.59
C TYR A 138 9.15 -1.64 12.67
N LEU A 139 8.01 -2.22 12.26
CA LEU A 139 6.89 -2.53 13.15
C LEU A 139 6.79 -4.01 13.51
N TYR A 140 7.17 -4.89 12.59
CA TYR A 140 6.90 -6.33 12.71
C TYR A 140 8.15 -7.16 12.41
N ASP A 141 8.62 -7.87 13.44
CA ASP A 141 9.76 -8.80 13.32
C ASP A 141 9.34 -10.18 12.78
N ASP A 142 8.09 -10.58 12.99
CA ASP A 142 7.56 -11.84 12.48
C ASP A 142 7.10 -11.69 11.02
N PRO A 143 7.65 -12.45 10.06
CA PRO A 143 7.27 -12.34 8.65
C PRO A 143 5.82 -12.73 8.37
N VAL A 144 5.20 -13.58 9.21
CA VAL A 144 3.78 -13.96 9.03
C VAL A 144 2.89 -12.78 9.37
N GLU A 145 3.08 -12.18 10.55
CA GLU A 145 2.35 -10.98 10.96
C GLU A 145 2.55 -9.82 9.98
N LEU A 146 3.80 -9.54 9.60
CA LEU A 146 4.15 -8.52 8.61
C LEU A 146 3.44 -8.76 7.27
N TYR A 147 3.38 -10.02 6.81
CA TYR A 147 2.71 -10.39 5.58
C TYR A 147 1.20 -10.11 5.64
N ILE A 148 0.55 -10.50 6.73
CA ILE A 148 -0.90 -10.34 6.90
C ILE A 148 -1.27 -8.85 6.95
N VAL A 149 -0.49 -8.06 7.71
CA VAL A 149 -0.70 -6.61 7.81
C VAL A 149 -0.49 -5.93 6.47
N PHE A 150 0.59 -6.26 5.76
CA PHE A 150 0.84 -5.72 4.42
C PHE A 150 -0.28 -6.09 3.44
N ARG A 151 -0.72 -7.36 3.42
CA ARG A 151 -1.82 -7.83 2.57
C ARG A 151 -3.09 -7.02 2.82
N GLU A 152 -3.46 -6.82 4.08
CA GLU A 152 -4.66 -6.04 4.44
C GLU A 152 -4.54 -4.56 4.07
N LEU A 153 -3.41 -3.91 4.35
CA LEU A 153 -3.16 -2.53 3.95
C LEU A 153 -3.24 -2.35 2.44
N TYR A 154 -2.65 -3.28 1.69
CA TYR A 154 -2.69 -3.25 0.24
C TYR A 154 -4.11 -3.42 -0.29
N VAL A 155 -4.83 -4.42 0.20
CA VAL A 155 -6.20 -4.74 -0.21
C VAL A 155 -7.20 -3.64 0.13
N ARG A 156 -7.02 -2.91 1.23
CA ARG A 156 -7.95 -1.84 1.65
C ARG A 156 -7.61 -0.49 1.07
N TYR A 157 -6.32 -0.19 0.91
CA TYR A 157 -5.85 1.16 0.59
C TYR A 157 -4.90 1.16 -0.61
N PHE A 158 -3.73 0.54 -0.52
CA PHE A 158 -2.66 0.80 -1.50
C PHE A 158 -3.04 0.40 -2.92
N HIS A 159 -3.90 -0.62 -3.13
CA HIS A 159 -4.35 -0.97 -4.47
C HIS A 159 -5.05 0.19 -5.20
N LYS A 160 -5.68 1.13 -4.49
CA LYS A 160 -6.38 2.30 -5.05
C LYS A 160 -5.41 3.35 -5.61
N LEU A 161 -4.15 3.34 -5.16
CA LEU A 161 -3.11 4.28 -5.58
C LEU A 161 -2.57 3.98 -6.98
N HIS A 162 -2.83 2.80 -7.54
CA HIS A 162 -2.39 2.40 -8.88
C HIS A 162 -3.48 1.70 -9.70
N THR A 163 -4.71 1.68 -9.21
CA THR A 163 -5.87 1.21 -10.00
C THR A 163 -6.64 2.41 -10.51
N ILE A 164 -6.86 2.47 -11.82
CA ILE A 164 -7.71 3.47 -12.45
C ILE A 164 -9.16 3.01 -12.31
N ASN A 165 -9.96 3.74 -11.53
CA ASN A 165 -11.40 3.52 -11.38
C ASN A 165 -12.08 4.82 -10.90
N ASP A 166 -13.41 4.83 -10.91
CA ASP A 166 -14.21 6.01 -10.52
C ASP A 166 -14.36 6.18 -8.99
N ASN A 167 -13.54 5.48 -8.18
CA ASN A 167 -13.56 5.65 -6.73
C ASN A 167 -13.02 7.04 -6.35
N VAL A 168 -13.67 7.70 -5.38
CA VAL A 168 -13.23 8.97 -4.80
C VAL A 168 -11.83 8.88 -4.16
N GLU A 169 -11.41 7.68 -3.76
CA GLU A 169 -10.09 7.42 -3.19
C GLU A 169 -9.09 6.83 -4.20
N SER A 170 -9.45 6.80 -5.48
CA SER A 170 -8.54 6.40 -6.55
C SER A 170 -7.43 7.42 -6.73
N ILE A 171 -6.32 6.98 -7.35
CA ILE A 171 -5.22 7.87 -7.68
C ILE A 171 -5.66 9.10 -8.49
N LEU A 172 -6.61 8.97 -9.42
CA LEU A 172 -7.09 10.09 -10.23
C LEU A 172 -7.84 11.11 -9.38
N SER A 173 -8.75 10.64 -8.53
CA SER A 173 -9.51 11.50 -7.61
C SER A 173 -8.58 12.22 -6.64
N LEU A 174 -7.57 11.52 -6.11
CA LEU A 174 -6.55 12.12 -5.24
C LEU A 174 -5.73 13.20 -5.97
N CYS A 175 -5.36 12.98 -7.24
CA CYS A 175 -4.66 13.98 -8.05
C CYS A 175 -5.49 15.25 -8.22
N VAL A 176 -6.77 15.10 -8.57
CA VAL A 176 -7.71 16.23 -8.72
C VAL A 176 -7.90 16.96 -7.39
N THR A 177 -8.06 16.22 -6.29
CA THR A 177 -8.17 16.80 -4.94
C THR A 177 -6.90 17.58 -4.58
N PHE A 178 -5.72 17.05 -4.84
CA PHE A 178 -4.45 17.73 -4.62
C PHE A 178 -4.36 19.04 -5.42
N GLU A 179 -4.60 19.01 -6.73
CA GLU A 179 -4.53 20.20 -7.57
C GLU A 179 -5.53 21.27 -7.13
N ARG A 180 -6.76 20.86 -6.82
CA ARG A 180 -7.82 21.76 -6.33
C ARG A 180 -7.44 22.42 -5.01
N ILE A 181 -6.93 21.65 -4.04
CA ILE A 181 -6.52 22.19 -2.73
C ILE A 181 -5.35 23.14 -2.90
N LEU A 182 -4.33 22.76 -3.66
CA LEU A 182 -3.14 23.57 -3.85
C LEU A 182 -3.47 24.88 -4.58
N LEU A 183 -4.29 24.84 -5.63
CA LEU A 183 -4.73 26.04 -6.34
C LEU A 183 -5.57 26.97 -5.44
N LYS A 184 -6.43 26.40 -4.58
CA LYS A 184 -7.23 27.17 -3.63
C LYS A 184 -6.38 27.85 -2.56
N LYS A 185 -5.33 27.18 -2.06
CA LYS A 185 -4.51 27.64 -0.94
C LYS A 185 -3.35 28.52 -1.39
N GLU A 186 -2.66 28.14 -2.46
CA GLU A 186 -1.42 28.75 -2.93
C GLU A 186 -1.43 28.99 -4.45
N PRO A 187 -2.37 29.82 -4.98
CA PRO A 187 -2.52 30.02 -6.42
C PRO A 187 -1.27 30.61 -7.08
N GLN A 188 -0.53 31.47 -6.38
CA GLN A 188 0.70 32.07 -6.90
C GLN A 188 1.80 31.03 -7.12
N LEU A 189 1.93 30.06 -6.21
CA LEU A 189 2.86 28.94 -6.34
C LEU A 189 2.50 28.09 -7.55
N VAL A 190 1.21 27.77 -7.73
CA VAL A 190 0.74 26.97 -8.88
C VAL A 190 1.05 27.68 -10.20
N LEU A 191 0.75 28.98 -10.30
CA LEU A 191 1.03 29.78 -11.50
C LEU A 191 2.53 29.86 -11.80
N HIS A 192 3.36 30.05 -10.77
CA HIS A 192 4.81 30.08 -10.91
C HIS A 192 5.37 28.73 -11.39
N LEU A 193 4.96 27.64 -10.76
CA LEU A 193 5.37 26.29 -11.14
C LEU A 193 4.92 25.92 -12.55
N ALA A 194 3.71 26.32 -12.94
CA ALA A 194 3.22 26.14 -14.31
C ALA A 194 4.03 26.97 -15.33
N SER A 195 4.40 28.21 -15.00
CA SER A 195 5.14 29.09 -15.93
C SER A 195 6.57 28.61 -16.22
N ILE A 196 7.18 27.86 -15.30
CA ILE A 196 8.49 27.23 -15.50
C ILE A 196 8.40 25.80 -16.05
N GLY A 197 7.21 25.33 -16.43
CA GLY A 197 7.00 24.00 -16.99
C GLY A 197 7.09 22.84 -15.99
N ALA A 198 6.93 23.13 -14.69
CA ALA A 198 6.96 22.15 -13.60
C ALA A 198 5.64 22.13 -12.82
N PRO A 199 4.49 21.82 -13.46
CA PRO A 199 3.20 21.89 -12.79
C PRO A 199 3.18 20.98 -11.55
N PRO A 200 2.54 21.39 -10.44
CA PRO A 200 2.70 20.74 -9.14
C PRO A 200 2.43 19.24 -9.14
N LEU A 201 1.42 18.79 -9.89
CA LEU A 201 1.05 17.37 -9.93
C LEU A 201 2.16 16.50 -10.53
N GLN A 202 2.95 16.99 -11.49
CA GLN A 202 4.07 16.20 -12.04
C GLN A 202 5.13 15.89 -10.98
N ILE A 203 5.27 16.76 -9.99
CA ILE A 203 6.16 16.58 -8.85
C ILE A 203 5.52 15.61 -7.84
N ALA A 204 4.28 15.90 -7.43
CA ALA A 204 3.60 15.19 -6.35
C ALA A 204 3.07 13.80 -6.73
N PHE A 205 2.87 13.51 -8.03
CA PHE A 205 2.26 12.26 -8.48
C PHE A 205 2.99 11.02 -7.95
N ARG A 206 4.32 11.03 -7.94
CA ARG A 206 5.10 9.90 -7.42
C ARG A 206 5.00 9.76 -5.90
N TRP A 207 4.77 10.85 -5.18
CA TRP A 207 4.55 10.83 -3.73
C TRP A 207 3.21 10.16 -3.44
N LEU A 208 2.15 10.54 -4.16
CA LEU A 208 0.82 9.92 -4.05
C LEU A 208 0.87 8.44 -4.40
N LEU A 209 1.49 8.09 -5.53
CA LEU A 209 1.61 6.72 -6.03
C LEU A 209 2.44 5.78 -5.12
N SER A 210 3.27 6.31 -4.23
CA SER A 210 4.08 5.54 -3.28
C SER A 210 3.55 5.57 -1.85
N GLY A 211 2.42 6.24 -1.62
CA GLY A 211 1.96 6.54 -0.25
C GLY A 211 3.01 7.30 0.56
N PHE A 212 3.80 8.15 -0.10
CA PHE A 212 4.93 8.95 0.39
C PHE A 212 6.17 8.18 0.85
N SER A 213 6.14 6.85 0.77
CA SER A 213 7.30 6.03 1.13
C SER A 213 8.43 6.18 0.13
N GLY A 214 9.66 6.39 0.62
CA GLY A 214 10.83 6.74 -0.19
C GLY A 214 10.97 8.23 -0.48
N TYR A 215 10.00 9.07 -0.07
CA TYR A 215 10.08 10.54 -0.15
C TYR A 215 10.06 11.21 1.22
N LEU A 216 9.49 10.55 2.22
CA LEU A 216 9.52 10.97 3.62
C LEU A 216 10.31 9.96 4.47
N PRO A 217 10.91 10.42 5.60
CA PRO A 217 11.45 9.53 6.63
C PRO A 217 10.43 8.52 7.13
N ALA A 218 10.89 7.35 7.59
CA ALA A 218 10.03 6.23 7.97
C ALA A 218 9.01 6.60 9.07
N ASP A 219 9.41 7.39 10.07
CA ASP A 219 8.53 7.88 11.14
C ASP A 219 7.40 8.76 10.60
N GLN A 220 7.67 9.62 9.62
CA GLN A 220 6.68 10.48 8.98
C GLN A 220 5.73 9.69 8.08
N VAL A 221 6.24 8.68 7.35
CA VAL A 221 5.40 7.77 6.58
C VAL A 221 4.46 6.99 7.50
N LEU A 222 4.98 6.46 8.62
CA LEU A 222 4.16 5.73 9.59
C LEU A 222 3.12 6.62 10.26
N LEU A 223 3.44 7.88 10.55
CA LEU A 223 2.46 8.86 11.04
C LEU A 223 1.37 9.16 9.99
N LEU A 224 1.74 9.22 8.71
CA LEU A 224 0.78 9.37 7.62
C LEU A 224 -0.14 8.14 7.53
N TRP A 225 0.40 6.94 7.69
CA TRP A 225 -0.38 5.71 7.61
C TRP A 225 -1.25 5.49 8.87
N ASP A 226 -0.84 5.98 10.04
CA ASP A 226 -1.71 6.08 11.21
C ASP A 226 -3.02 6.80 10.87
N ARG A 227 -2.91 7.92 10.13
CA ARG A 227 -4.05 8.73 9.70
C ARG A 227 -4.95 8.01 8.69
N ILE A 228 -4.37 7.26 7.75
CA ILE A 228 -5.14 6.42 6.82
C ILE A 228 -6.00 5.42 7.61
N LEU A 229 -5.42 4.78 8.62
CA LEU A 229 -6.12 3.82 9.46
C LEU A 229 -7.14 4.47 10.40
N ALA A 230 -6.83 5.66 10.92
CA ALA A 230 -7.72 6.43 11.80
C ALA A 230 -9.02 6.81 11.09
N TRP A 231 -8.91 7.38 9.89
CA TRP A 231 -10.06 7.84 9.10
C TRP A 231 -10.59 6.80 8.12
N ASP A 232 -9.94 5.64 8.02
CA ASP A 232 -10.27 4.58 7.06
C ASP A 232 -10.30 5.10 5.62
N SER A 233 -9.40 6.04 5.30
CA SER A 233 -9.41 6.77 4.04
C SER A 233 -8.03 7.18 3.54
N LEU A 234 -7.85 7.19 2.22
CA LEU A 234 -6.66 7.75 1.57
C LEU A 234 -6.72 9.27 1.41
N GLU A 235 -7.91 9.88 1.50
CA GLU A 235 -8.06 11.33 1.54
C GLU A 235 -7.72 11.85 2.94
N ILE A 236 -6.43 12.09 3.20
CA ILE A 236 -5.98 12.68 4.46
C ILE A 236 -6.18 14.19 4.37
N ILE A 237 -7.43 14.63 4.33
CA ILE A 237 -7.79 16.03 4.41
C ILE A 237 -7.93 16.37 5.89
N PRO A 238 -7.16 17.32 6.42
CA PRO A 238 -7.39 17.84 7.76
C PRO A 238 -8.80 18.42 7.76
N SER A 239 -9.69 17.86 8.58
CA SER A 239 -11.01 18.44 8.79
C SER A 239 -10.83 19.94 9.11
N GLU A 240 -11.58 20.80 8.41
CA GLU A 240 -11.38 22.25 8.41
C GLU A 240 -11.43 22.89 9.83
N GLY A 241 -11.83 22.14 10.86
CA GLY A 241 -11.80 22.54 12.26
C GLY A 241 -10.43 22.51 12.97
N HIS A 242 -9.36 21.94 12.40
CA HIS A 242 -8.06 21.84 13.09
C HIS A 242 -7.02 22.90 12.73
N PHE A 243 -7.17 23.61 11.61
CA PHE A 243 -6.26 24.71 11.24
C PHE A 243 -6.62 26.06 11.89
N ALA A 244 -7.86 26.22 12.39
CA ALA A 244 -8.28 27.46 13.05
C ALA A 244 -7.60 27.70 14.41
N ASN A 245 -6.91 26.70 14.96
CA ASN A 245 -6.23 26.80 16.26
C ASN A 245 -4.69 26.83 16.16
N LEU A 246 -4.13 26.96 14.95
CA LEU A 246 -2.68 27.03 14.71
C LEU A 246 -2.24 28.24 13.86
N MET A 247 -3.12 29.25 13.72
CA MET A 247 -2.75 30.63 13.42
C MET A 247 -3.31 31.53 14.51
#